data_AF-A0A8B6CMG4-F1
#
_entry.id   AF-A0A8B6CMG4-F1
#
_cell.length_a   1.000
_cell.length_b   1.000
_cell.length_c   1.000
_cell.angle_alpha   90.00
_cell.angle_beta   90.00
_cell.angle_gamma   90.00
#
_symmetry.space_group_name_H-M   'P 1'
#
loop_
_entity.id
_entity.type
_entity.pdbx_description
1 polymer ?
#
loop_
_entity_poly.entity_id
_entity_poly.type
_entity_poly.pdbx_seq_one_letter_code
_entity_poly.pdbx_strand_id
1 'polypeptide(L)'
;MAFDAGKFLKTPDLEGFDNLKKEELVLLAQHLKLDFKVSMRKQIIKNLVIDKLVDAEILGEEALELKVENIDAFKLKQLELEHELKLKELEIRKEDELKLKQDELKFKQDELKLKQAELEMKERLEMDKKEKEDELKLKELEMRERLEMEKLKLEMVKEESNTKVQLKSEYFDAAKNIRLVPRFCEKKQSINIFHSLRKLLII
;
A
#
# COMPACT_ATOMS: atom_id res chain seq x y z
N MET A 1 -44.44 18.16 -75.04
CA MET A 1 -45.83 17.68 -74.84
C MET A 1 -46.29 18.20 -73.49
N ALA A 2 -47.48 18.80 -73.42
CA ALA A 2 -48.02 19.29 -72.14
C ALA A 2 -48.44 18.09 -71.28
N PHE A 3 -48.05 18.09 -70.01
CA PHE A 3 -48.52 17.10 -69.04
C PHE A 3 -50.02 17.26 -68.79
N ASP A 4 -50.76 16.16 -68.76
CA ASP A 4 -52.21 16.14 -68.54
C ASP A 4 -52.52 15.39 -67.24
N ALA A 5 -52.84 16.15 -66.18
CA ALA A 5 -53.14 15.63 -64.86
C ALA A 5 -54.34 14.66 -64.86
N GLY A 6 -55.34 14.90 -65.71
CA GLY A 6 -56.55 14.07 -65.78
C GLY A 6 -56.30 12.71 -66.41
N LYS A 7 -55.32 12.60 -67.33
CA LYS A 7 -54.88 11.31 -67.88
C LYS A 7 -54.02 10.54 -66.91
N PHE A 8 -53.12 11.23 -66.21
CA PHE A 8 -52.23 10.62 -65.23
C PHE A 8 -53.00 9.93 -64.09
N LEU A 9 -54.06 10.56 -63.57
CA LEU A 9 -54.87 9.99 -62.48
C LEU A 9 -55.65 8.72 -62.87
N LYS A 10 -55.83 8.43 -64.16
CA LYS A 10 -56.52 7.22 -64.63
C LYS A 10 -55.61 6.00 -64.69
N THR A 11 -54.33 6.22 -64.91
CA THR A 11 -53.29 5.20 -64.94
C THR A 11 -52.08 5.74 -64.17
N PRO A 12 -52.17 5.78 -62.84
CA PRO A 12 -51.10 6.31 -62.01
C PRO A 12 -49.89 5.36 -62.09
N ASP A 13 -48.75 5.91 -62.47
CA ASP A 13 -47.48 5.19 -62.52
C ASP A 13 -46.52 5.79 -61.49
N LEU A 14 -45.94 4.93 -60.65
CA LEU A 14 -45.04 5.31 -59.55
C LEU A 14 -43.71 5.88 -60.08
N GLU A 15 -43.15 5.25 -61.12
CA GLU A 15 -41.92 5.74 -61.76
C GLU A 15 -42.17 7.06 -62.50
N GLY A 16 -43.30 7.16 -63.20
CA GLY A 16 -43.76 8.40 -63.83
C GLY A 16 -43.97 9.52 -62.81
N PHE A 17 -44.54 9.21 -61.64
CA PHE A 17 -44.75 10.18 -60.56
C PHE A 17 -43.42 10.73 -59.99
N ASP A 18 -42.45 9.84 -59.76
CA ASP A 18 -41.16 10.21 -59.17
C ASP A 18 -40.40 11.24 -60.02
N ASN A 19 -40.54 11.11 -61.35
CA ASN A 19 -39.90 11.93 -62.37
C ASN A 19 -40.62 13.24 -62.70
N LEU A 20 -41.82 13.51 -62.18
CA LEU A 20 -42.58 14.72 -62.48
C LEU A 20 -41.81 16.00 -62.15
N LYS A 21 -41.92 17.01 -63.01
CA LYS A 21 -41.35 18.35 -62.80
C LYS A 21 -42.19 19.14 -61.79
N LYS A 22 -41.61 20.20 -61.22
CA LYS A 22 -42.32 21.06 -60.25
C LYS A 22 -43.61 21.64 -60.83
N GLU A 23 -43.58 22.09 -62.07
CA GLU A 23 -44.74 22.66 -62.77
C GLU A 23 -45.87 21.63 -62.94
N GLU A 24 -45.51 20.38 -63.24
CA GLU A 24 -46.44 19.27 -63.41
C GLU A 24 -47.06 18.84 -62.08
N LEU A 25 -46.26 18.81 -61.01
CA LEU A 25 -46.75 18.58 -59.64
C LEU A 25 -47.69 19.68 -59.16
N VAL A 26 -47.43 20.93 -59.53
CA VAL A 26 -48.32 22.07 -59.26
C VAL A 26 -49.65 21.92 -59.99
N LEU A 27 -49.63 21.51 -61.26
CA LEU A 27 -50.86 21.23 -62.02
C LEU A 27 -51.64 20.06 -61.44
N LEU A 28 -50.96 18.99 -61.02
CA LEU A 28 -51.58 17.85 -60.36
C LEU A 28 -52.21 18.26 -59.02
N ALA A 29 -51.50 19.05 -58.22
CA ALA A 29 -52.01 19.56 -56.94
C ALA A 29 -53.22 20.49 -57.14
N GLN A 30 -53.24 21.33 -58.17
CA GLN A 30 -54.41 22.15 -58.54
C GLN A 30 -55.60 21.27 -58.93
N HIS A 31 -55.36 20.23 -59.73
CA HIS A 31 -56.41 19.31 -60.16
C HIS A 31 -57.00 18.51 -58.99
N LEU A 32 -56.18 18.18 -58.00
CA LEU A 32 -56.58 17.53 -56.74
C LEU A 32 -57.15 18.50 -55.70
N LYS A 33 -57.21 19.81 -56.01
CA LYS A 33 -57.66 20.88 -55.11
C LYS A 33 -56.92 20.90 -53.77
N LEU A 34 -55.62 20.62 -53.81
CA LEU A 34 -54.74 20.73 -52.65
C LEU A 34 -54.47 22.19 -52.30
N ASP A 35 -54.38 22.49 -51.00
CA ASP A 35 -53.90 23.78 -50.53
C ASP A 35 -52.36 23.77 -50.52
N PHE A 36 -51.75 24.48 -51.46
CA PHE A 36 -50.31 24.58 -51.58
C PHE A 36 -49.89 25.98 -52.04
N LYS A 37 -48.68 26.38 -51.66
CA LYS A 37 -48.09 27.63 -52.12
C LYS A 37 -47.08 27.34 -53.23
N VAL A 38 -47.21 28.00 -54.38
CA VAL A 38 -46.31 27.81 -55.55
C VAL A 38 -44.83 28.05 -55.21
N SER A 39 -44.56 28.87 -54.19
CA SER A 39 -43.21 29.13 -53.67
C SER A 39 -42.59 27.96 -52.89
N MET A 40 -43.35 26.91 -52.54
CA MET A 40 -42.84 25.74 -51.83
C MET A 40 -41.81 24.97 -52.67
N ARG A 41 -40.90 24.27 -51.98
CA ARG A 41 -39.91 23.38 -52.63
C ARG A 41 -40.64 22.21 -53.31
N LYS A 42 -40.09 21.70 -54.42
CA LYS A 42 -40.64 20.57 -55.19
C LYS A 42 -41.00 19.38 -54.28
N GLN A 43 -40.10 19.02 -53.35
CA GLN A 43 -40.26 17.90 -52.42
C GLN A 43 -41.46 18.08 -51.47
N ILE A 44 -41.73 19.31 -51.00
CA ILE A 44 -42.87 19.59 -50.11
C ILE A 44 -44.18 19.40 -50.87
N ILE A 45 -44.26 19.92 -52.10
CA ILE A 45 -45.44 19.75 -52.97
C ILE A 45 -45.62 18.26 -53.31
N LYS A 46 -44.52 17.56 -53.60
CA LYS A 46 -44.54 16.12 -53.89
C LYS A 46 -45.08 15.31 -52.71
N ASN A 47 -44.61 15.57 -51.48
CA ASN A 47 -45.09 14.89 -50.28
C ASN A 47 -46.60 15.13 -50.05
N LEU A 48 -47.08 16.37 -50.22
CA LEU A 48 -48.51 16.70 -50.10
C LEU A 48 -49.38 15.99 -51.15
N VAL A 49 -48.85 15.84 -52.36
CA VAL A 49 -49.52 15.13 -53.44
C VAL A 49 -49.54 13.63 -53.18
N ILE A 50 -48.44 13.03 -52.72
CA ILE A 50 -48.40 11.62 -52.31
C ILE A 50 -49.45 11.35 -51.24
N ASP A 51 -49.52 12.20 -50.20
CA ASP A 51 -50.52 12.07 -49.13
C ASP A 51 -51.94 11.99 -49.68
N LYS A 52 -52.31 12.86 -50.63
CA LYS A 52 -53.65 12.82 -51.22
C LYS A 52 -53.90 11.71 -52.21
N LEU A 53 -52.89 11.25 -52.93
CA LEU A 53 -53.04 10.12 -53.84
C LEU A 53 -53.17 8.80 -53.08
N VAL A 54 -52.48 8.66 -51.95
CA VAL A 54 -52.62 7.52 -51.04
C VAL A 54 -53.96 7.59 -50.29
N ASP A 55 -54.34 8.75 -49.73
CA ASP A 55 -55.66 8.95 -49.09
C ASP A 55 -56.83 8.62 -50.03
N ALA A 56 -56.67 8.90 -51.33
CA ALA A 56 -57.69 8.64 -52.34
C ALA A 56 -57.64 7.22 -52.92
N GLU A 57 -56.77 6.34 -52.38
CA GLU A 57 -56.53 4.96 -52.85
C GLU A 57 -56.14 4.89 -54.35
N ILE A 58 -55.57 5.97 -54.89
CA ILE A 58 -55.10 6.06 -56.28
C ILE A 58 -53.68 5.49 -56.39
N LEU A 59 -52.85 5.72 -55.37
CA LEU A 59 -51.53 5.11 -55.20
C LEU A 59 -51.55 4.18 -53.98
N GLY A 60 -50.81 3.08 -54.05
CA GLY A 60 -50.61 2.19 -52.90
C GLY A 60 -49.67 2.79 -51.84
N GLU A 61 -49.60 2.14 -50.68
CA GLU A 61 -48.75 2.54 -49.56
C GLU A 61 -47.26 2.58 -49.91
N GLU A 62 -46.85 1.88 -50.98
CA GLU A 62 -45.49 1.90 -51.52
C GLU A 62 -45.05 3.32 -51.94
N ALA A 63 -46.00 4.20 -52.29
CA ALA A 63 -45.72 5.60 -52.62
C ALA A 63 -45.26 6.43 -51.41
N LEU A 64 -45.51 5.97 -50.18
CA LEU A 64 -45.04 6.63 -48.96
C LEU A 64 -43.52 6.52 -48.80
N GLU A 65 -42.88 5.50 -49.36
CA GLU A 65 -41.42 5.33 -49.34
C GLU A 65 -40.70 6.44 -50.15
N LEU A 66 -41.39 7.05 -51.11
CA LEU A 66 -40.88 8.18 -51.90
C LEU A 66 -40.89 9.50 -51.12
N LYS A 67 -41.47 9.53 -49.92
CA LYS A 67 -41.43 10.72 -49.08
C LYS A 67 -40.04 10.91 -48.51
N VAL A 68 -39.39 11.96 -48.98
CA VAL A 68 -38.17 12.46 -48.35
C VAL A 68 -38.57 13.42 -47.24
N GLU A 69 -38.20 13.10 -46.00
CA GLU A 69 -38.25 14.07 -44.91
C GLU A 69 -37.34 15.25 -45.26
N ASN A 70 -37.92 16.44 -45.42
CA ASN A 70 -37.13 17.67 -45.55
C ASN A 70 -36.52 18.00 -44.18
N ILE A 71 -35.44 17.31 -43.83
CA ILE A 71 -34.58 17.74 -42.74
C ILE A 71 -33.87 18.99 -43.26
N ASP A 72 -34.30 20.16 -42.77
CA ASP A 72 -33.60 21.40 -43.08
C ASP A 72 -32.13 21.25 -42.66
N ALA A 73 -31.21 21.63 -43.55
CA ALA A 73 -29.77 21.57 -43.30
C ALA A 73 -29.37 22.27 -41.97
N PHE A 74 -30.16 23.26 -41.54
CA PHE A 74 -30.01 23.90 -40.23
C PHE A 74 -30.31 22.97 -39.04
N LYS A 75 -31.38 22.18 -39.10
CA LYS A 75 -31.72 21.19 -38.07
C LYS A 75 -30.67 20.08 -37.99
N LEU A 76 -30.17 19.66 -39.15
CA LEU A 76 -29.11 18.65 -39.26
C LEU A 76 -27.83 19.15 -38.58
N LYS A 77 -27.43 20.39 -38.88
CA LYS A 77 -26.27 21.05 -38.24
C LYS A 77 -26.47 21.28 -36.74
N GLN A 78 -27.70 21.54 -36.29
CA GLN A 78 -28.01 21.66 -34.87
C GLN A 78 -27.87 20.33 -34.13
N LEU A 79 -28.35 19.24 -34.73
CA LEU A 79 -28.19 17.88 -34.18
C LEU A 79 -26.73 17.44 -34.14
N GLU A 80 -25.95 17.75 -35.19
CA GLU A 80 -24.51 17.49 -35.21
C GLU A 80 -23.79 18.20 -34.06
N LEU A 81 -24.07 19.49 -33.87
CA LEU A 81 -23.48 20.28 -32.78
C LEU A 81 -23.88 19.74 -31.40
N GLU A 82 -25.14 19.37 -31.21
CA GLU A 82 -25.61 18.80 -29.95
C GLU A 82 -24.93 17.46 -29.66
N HIS A 83 -24.73 16.62 -30.69
CA HIS A 83 -24.02 15.37 -30.56
C HIS A 83 -22.54 15.58 -30.22
N GLU A 84 -21.88 16.55 -30.87
CA GLU A 84 -20.50 16.92 -30.59
C GLU A 84 -20.32 17.40 -29.13
N LEU A 85 -21.22 18.24 -28.64
CA LEU A 85 -21.22 18.69 -27.25
C LEU A 85 -21.39 17.53 -26.26
N LYS A 86 -22.34 16.61 -26.51
CA LYS A 86 -22.54 15.42 -25.67
C LYS A 86 -21.31 14.52 -25.63
N LEU A 87 -20.64 14.33 -26.76
CA LEU A 87 -19.38 13.56 -26.81
C LEU A 87 -18.30 14.23 -25.97
N LYS A 88 -18.15 15.54 -26.09
CA LYS A 88 -17.14 16.32 -25.35
C LYS A 88 -17.40 16.31 -23.84
N GLU A 89 -18.65 16.42 -23.41
CA GLU A 89 -19.04 16.28 -22.00
C GLU A 89 -18.71 14.88 -21.45
N LEU A 90 -18.97 13.83 -22.23
CA LEU A 90 -18.63 12.46 -21.83
C LEU A 90 -17.12 12.24 -21.72
N GLU A 91 -16.34 12.87 -22.59
CA GLU A 91 -14.88 12.78 -22.56
C GLU A 91 -14.30 13.46 -21.31
N ILE A 92 -14.72 14.69 -21.02
CA ILE A 92 -14.35 15.42 -19.80
C ILE A 92 -14.70 14.60 -18.55
N ARG A 93 -15.90 14.02 -18.51
CA ARG A 93 -16.36 13.22 -17.37
C ARG A 93 -15.48 11.98 -17.14
N LYS A 94 -15.02 11.33 -18.22
CA LYS A 94 -14.10 10.18 -18.12
C LYS A 94 -12.71 10.61 -17.65
N GLU A 95 -12.21 11.74 -18.13
CA GLU A 95 -10.94 12.30 -17.66
C GLU A 95 -10.97 12.62 -16.16
N ASP A 96 -12.04 13.28 -15.70
CA ASP A 96 -12.24 13.57 -14.28
C ASP A 96 -12.32 12.31 -13.42
N GLU A 97 -13.01 11.27 -13.91
CA GLU A 97 -13.09 9.98 -13.20
C GLU A 97 -11.72 9.29 -13.11
N LEU A 98 -10.93 9.32 -14.19
CA LEU A 98 -9.57 8.78 -14.19
C LEU A 98 -8.64 9.55 -13.25
N LYS A 99 -8.76 10.88 -13.24
CA LYS A 99 -7.98 11.75 -12.37
C LYS A 99 -8.31 11.51 -10.90
N LEU A 100 -9.60 11.39 -10.55
CA LEU A 100 -10.05 11.01 -9.20
C LEU A 100 -9.48 9.66 -8.77
N LYS A 101 -9.49 8.65 -9.64
CA LYS A 101 -8.90 7.33 -9.34
C LYS A 101 -7.39 7.41 -9.13
N GLN A 102 -6.68 8.22 -9.92
CA GLN A 102 -5.25 8.45 -9.72
C GLN A 102 -4.96 9.14 -8.39
N ASP A 103 -5.72 10.17 -8.05
CA ASP A 103 -5.56 10.90 -6.78
C ASP A 103 -5.86 10.00 -5.58
N GLU A 104 -6.89 9.14 -5.67
CA GLU A 104 -7.21 8.16 -4.62
C GLU A 104 -6.08 7.14 -4.43
N LEU A 105 -5.51 6.63 -5.53
CA LEU A 105 -4.38 5.71 -5.47
C LEU A 105 -3.14 6.37 -4.86
N LYS A 106 -2.88 7.62 -5.22
CA LYS A 106 -1.76 8.40 -4.68
C LYS A 106 -1.94 8.63 -3.18
N PHE A 107 -3.15 8.98 -2.74
CA PHE A 107 -3.45 9.16 -1.33
C PHE A 107 -3.24 7.86 -0.53
N LYS A 108 -3.69 6.72 -1.05
CA LYS A 108 -3.46 5.40 -0.42
C LYS A 108 -1.97 5.05 -0.34
N GLN A 109 -1.19 5.37 -1.37
CA GLN A 109 0.26 5.15 -1.33
C GLN A 109 0.95 6.02 -0.28
N ASP A 110 0.58 7.30 -0.19
CA ASP A 110 1.15 8.22 0.79
C ASP A 110 0.76 7.84 2.22
N GLU A 111 -0.47 7.37 2.43
CA GLU A 111 -0.92 6.83 3.72
C GLU A 111 -0.11 5.60 4.15
N LEU A 112 0.17 4.68 3.22
CA LEU A 112 1.01 3.50 3.49
C LEU A 112 2.45 3.88 3.85
N LYS A 113 3.04 4.84 3.12
CA LYS A 113 4.39 5.34 3.42
C LYS A 113 4.44 6.00 4.79
N LEU A 114 3.41 6.76 5.15
CA LEU A 114 3.34 7.40 6.47
C LEU A 114 3.28 6.35 7.59
N LYS A 115 2.45 5.31 7.43
CA LYS A 115 2.36 4.18 8.38
C LYS A 115 3.68 3.42 8.51
N GLN A 116 4.41 3.22 7.41
CA GLN A 116 5.73 2.59 7.45
C GLN A 116 6.74 3.45 8.22
N ALA A 117 6.79 4.76 7.93
CA ALA A 117 7.68 5.67 8.65
C ALA A 117 7.35 5.76 10.15
N GLU A 118 6.07 5.72 10.51
CA GLU A 118 5.63 5.70 11.91
C GLU A 118 6.10 4.43 12.64
N LEU A 119 5.97 3.26 12.00
CA LEU A 119 6.47 2.00 12.55
C LEU A 119 7.99 2.00 12.73
N GLU A 120 8.74 2.44 11.71
CA GLU A 120 10.21 2.55 11.78
C GLU A 120 10.65 3.50 12.90
N MET A 121 9.97 4.63 13.07
CA MET A 121 10.26 5.57 14.15
C MET A 121 9.99 4.95 15.52
N LYS A 122 8.90 4.18 15.65
CA LYS A 122 8.54 3.50 16.89
C LYS A 122 9.56 2.42 17.25
N GLU A 123 10.00 1.62 16.28
CA GLU A 123 11.05 0.61 16.48
C GLU A 123 12.37 1.25 16.92
N ARG A 124 12.78 2.36 16.29
CA ARG A 124 13.98 3.11 16.72
C ARG A 124 13.87 3.60 18.16
N LEU A 125 12.72 4.16 18.54
CA LEU A 125 12.50 4.62 19.92
C LEU A 125 12.52 3.47 20.93
N GLU A 126 12.10 2.27 20.54
CA GLU A 126 12.13 1.09 21.40
C GLU A 126 13.56 0.55 21.55
N MET A 127 14.33 0.53 20.47
CA MET A 127 15.76 0.19 20.48
C MET A 127 16.55 1.17 21.37
N ASP A 128 16.38 2.48 21.18
CA ASP A 128 17.06 3.51 21.99
C ASP A 128 16.73 3.37 23.49
N LYS A 129 15.49 3.01 23.83
CA LYS A 129 15.10 2.76 25.23
C LYS A 129 15.81 1.55 25.81
N LYS A 130 15.86 0.46 25.04
CA LYS A 130 16.52 -0.78 25.45
C LYS A 130 18.02 -0.57 25.62
N GLU A 131 18.68 0.13 24.69
CA GLU A 131 20.10 0.47 24.79
C GLU A 131 20.40 1.29 26.05
N LYS A 132 19.58 2.29 26.37
CA LYS A 132 19.72 3.08 27.61
C LYS A 132 19.51 2.22 28.86
N GLU A 133 18.57 1.29 28.83
CA GLU A 133 18.33 0.38 29.95
C GLU A 133 19.52 -0.56 30.17
N ASP A 134 20.07 -1.11 29.09
CA ASP A 134 21.25 -1.99 29.15
C ASP A 134 22.50 -1.22 29.60
N GLU A 135 22.67 0.04 29.17
CA GLU A 135 23.74 0.92 29.64
C GLU A 135 23.63 1.20 31.15
N LEU A 136 22.42 1.45 31.64
CA LEU A 136 22.18 1.65 33.07
C LEU A 136 22.48 0.39 33.90
N LYS A 137 22.04 -0.79 33.41
CA LYS A 137 22.35 -2.07 34.07
C LYS A 137 23.84 -2.33 34.12
N LEU A 138 24.57 -2.03 33.04
CA LEU A 138 26.01 -2.20 32.98
C LEU A 138 26.72 -1.28 34.00
N LYS A 139 26.31 0.00 34.07
CA LYS A 139 26.83 0.96 35.07
C LYS A 139 26.55 0.52 36.50
N GLU A 140 25.38 -0.07 36.76
CA GLU A 140 25.04 -0.60 38.09
C GLU A 140 25.94 -1.78 38.47
N LEU A 141 26.19 -2.70 37.53
CA LEU A 141 27.10 -3.83 37.75
C LEU A 141 28.54 -3.36 37.99
N GLU A 142 29.06 -2.45 37.17
CA GLU A 142 30.41 -1.90 37.33
C GLU A 142 30.58 -1.21 38.71
N MET A 143 29.56 -0.46 39.15
CA MET A 143 29.56 0.17 40.47
C MET A 143 29.55 -0.88 41.59
N ARG A 144 28.77 -1.95 41.45
CA ARG A 144 28.71 -3.04 42.43
C ARG A 144 30.05 -3.77 42.56
N GLU A 145 30.67 -4.13 41.43
CA GLU A 145 32.00 -4.75 41.40
C GLU A 145 33.06 -3.84 42.03
N ARG A 146 33.00 -2.54 41.77
CA ARG A 146 33.91 -1.56 42.39
C ARG A 146 33.78 -1.54 43.91
N LEU A 147 32.55 -1.55 44.42
CA LEU A 147 32.29 -1.60 45.87
C LEU A 147 32.74 -2.92 46.50
N GLU A 148 32.58 -4.05 45.82
CA GLU A 148 33.06 -5.36 46.28
C GLU A 148 34.60 -5.41 46.33
N MET A 149 35.26 -4.92 45.28
CA MET A 149 36.72 -4.83 45.25
C MET A 149 37.28 -3.90 46.34
N GLU A 150 36.59 -2.80 46.65
CA GLU A 150 36.97 -1.89 47.73
C GLU A 150 36.80 -2.54 49.11
N LYS A 151 35.71 -3.30 49.32
CA LYS A 151 35.51 -4.09 50.55
C LYS A 151 36.61 -5.13 50.75
N LEU A 152 36.95 -5.90 49.72
CA LEU A 152 38.03 -6.89 49.77
C LEU A 152 39.39 -6.24 50.10
N LYS A 153 39.71 -5.10 49.48
CA LYS A 153 40.93 -4.34 49.80
C LYS A 153 40.97 -3.90 51.26
N LEU A 154 39.85 -3.43 51.81
CA LEU A 154 39.76 -3.03 53.21
C LEU A 154 39.93 -4.23 54.16
N GLU A 155 39.41 -5.41 53.82
CA GLU A 155 39.61 -6.63 54.59
C GLU A 155 41.07 -7.07 54.59
N MET A 156 41.75 -7.07 53.43
CA MET A 156 43.18 -7.37 53.34
C MET A 156 44.02 -6.44 54.22
N VAL A 157 43.76 -5.13 54.20
CA VAL A 157 44.46 -4.15 55.05
C VAL A 157 44.21 -4.41 56.54
N LYS A 158 43.00 -4.81 56.93
CA LYS A 158 42.69 -5.19 58.31
C LYS A 158 43.47 -6.45 58.73
N GLU A 159 43.53 -7.48 57.89
CA GLU A 159 44.30 -8.70 58.16
C GLU A 159 45.81 -8.44 58.26
N GLU A 160 46.36 -7.58 57.40
CA GLU A 160 47.75 -7.14 57.47
C GLU A 160 48.05 -6.34 58.75
N SER A 161 47.08 -5.54 59.23
CA SER A 161 47.21 -4.82 60.50
C SER A 161 47.12 -5.75 61.72
N ASN A 162 46.28 -6.79 61.68
CA ASN A 162 46.17 -7.79 62.75
C ASN A 162 47.42 -8.68 62.84
N THR A 163 48.01 -9.07 61.71
CA THR A 163 49.26 -9.86 61.69
C THR A 163 50.47 -9.05 62.17
N LYS A 164 50.54 -7.74 61.90
CA LYS A 164 51.57 -6.86 62.48
C LYS A 164 51.42 -6.62 63.98
N VAL A 165 50.20 -6.68 64.52
CA VAL A 165 49.96 -6.55 65.97
C VAL A 165 50.31 -7.87 66.70
N GLN A 166 50.05 -9.04 66.10
CA GLN A 166 50.46 -10.33 66.68
C GLN A 166 51.98 -10.55 66.67
N LEU A 167 52.71 -10.07 65.65
CA LEU A 167 54.17 -10.21 65.60
C LEU A 167 54.94 -9.40 66.67
N LYS A 168 54.29 -8.45 67.36
CA LYS A 168 54.92 -7.73 68.49
C LYS A 168 54.72 -8.41 69.85
N SER A 169 53.85 -9.42 69.97
CA SER A 169 53.56 -10.07 71.26
C SER A 169 54.23 -11.44 71.44
N GLU A 170 54.96 -11.95 70.44
CA GLU A 170 55.69 -13.22 70.55
C GLU A 170 57.20 -12.99 70.43
N TYR A 171 57.77 -12.27 71.41
CA TYR A 171 59.20 -12.39 71.68
C TYR A 171 59.45 -13.79 72.28
N PHE A 172 59.77 -14.76 71.43
CA PHE A 172 60.15 -16.10 71.84
C PHE A 172 61.52 -16.04 72.55
N ASP A 173 61.49 -15.98 73.88
CA ASP A 173 62.68 -15.99 74.72
C ASP A 173 63.23 -17.41 74.86
N ALA A 174 64.21 -17.75 74.00
CA ALA A 174 64.82 -19.08 73.95
C ALA A 174 65.45 -19.50 75.29
N ALA A 175 65.91 -18.55 76.13
CA ALA A 175 66.53 -18.86 77.41
C ALA A 175 65.56 -19.46 78.43
N LYS A 176 64.24 -19.23 78.30
CA LYS A 176 63.22 -19.78 79.20
C LYS A 176 62.80 -21.20 78.87
N ASN A 177 63.13 -21.70 77.68
CA ASN A 177 62.72 -23.04 77.20
C ASN A 177 63.86 -24.06 77.10
N ILE A 178 65.10 -23.68 77.45
CA ILE A 178 66.19 -24.66 77.61
C ILE A 178 65.95 -25.38 78.94
N ARG A 179 65.26 -26.53 78.89
CA ARG A 179 65.24 -27.48 80.00
C ARG A 179 66.68 -27.95 80.24
N LEU A 180 67.25 -27.51 81.36
CA LEU A 180 68.50 -27.97 81.94
C LEU A 180 68.63 -29.49 81.75
N VAL A 181 69.63 -29.89 80.96
CA VAL A 181 70.10 -31.26 80.83
C VAL A 181 70.24 -31.86 82.24
N PRO A 182 69.67 -33.04 82.52
CA PRO A 182 69.82 -33.68 83.83
C PRO A 182 71.30 -33.77 84.20
N ARG A 183 71.67 -33.30 85.40
CA ARG A 183 73.06 -33.32 85.88
C ARG A 183 73.56 -34.76 85.86
N PHE A 184 74.54 -35.03 85.00
CA PHE A 184 75.19 -36.33 84.87
C PHE A 184 76.00 -36.61 86.15
N CYS A 185 75.57 -37.61 86.93
CA CYS A 185 76.25 -38.07 88.14
C CYS A 185 76.91 -39.42 87.88
N GLU A 186 78.23 -39.43 87.63
CA GLU A 186 79.01 -40.67 87.58
C GLU A 186 79.19 -41.26 88.98
N LYS A 187 78.46 -42.34 89.30
CA LYS A 187 78.84 -43.25 90.38
C LYS A 187 78.69 -44.71 89.96
N LYS A 188 79.85 -45.26 89.56
CA LYS A 188 80.39 -46.61 89.76
C LYS A 188 79.54 -47.84 89.36
N GLN A 189 79.94 -48.37 88.20
CA GLN A 189 80.12 -49.78 87.84
C GLN A 189 79.85 -50.84 88.92
N SER A 190 79.01 -51.83 88.59
CA SER A 190 79.38 -53.25 88.65
C SER A 190 78.32 -54.17 87.99
N ILE A 191 78.76 -54.86 86.94
CA ILE A 191 78.52 -56.29 86.65
C ILE A 191 77.06 -56.72 86.35
N ASN A 192 76.74 -56.92 85.06
CA ASN A 192 76.10 -58.16 84.55
C ASN A 192 76.00 -58.19 83.01
N ILE A 193 77.14 -58.15 82.32
CA ILE A 193 77.21 -58.25 80.84
C ILE A 193 77.27 -59.73 80.37
N PHE A 194 77.17 -60.73 81.26
CA PHE A 194 77.48 -62.13 80.92
C PHE A 194 76.29 -63.10 80.77
N HIS A 195 75.05 -62.63 80.56
CA HIS A 195 73.91 -63.56 80.43
C HIS A 195 73.05 -63.49 79.17
N SER A 196 73.27 -62.54 78.25
CA SER A 196 72.51 -62.53 76.99
C SER A 196 73.31 -63.00 75.76
N LEU A 197 74.65 -63.03 75.84
CA LEU A 197 75.52 -63.40 74.70
C LEU A 197 75.99 -64.86 74.67
N ARG A 198 75.48 -65.74 75.56
CA ARG A 198 75.87 -67.17 75.61
C ARG A 198 74.80 -68.16 75.14
N LYS A 199 73.66 -67.70 74.63
CA LYS A 199 72.62 -68.55 74.02
C LYS A 199 72.67 -68.61 72.48
N LEU A 200 73.66 -67.96 71.87
CA LEU A 200 73.89 -67.94 70.42
C LEU A 200 75.14 -68.72 69.99
N LEU A 201 75.71 -69.52 70.90
CA LEU A 201 76.83 -70.42 70.61
C LEU A 201 76.66 -71.70 71.43
N ILE A 202 76.14 -72.73 70.76
CA ILE A 202 76.24 -74.19 70.97
C ILE A 202 74.86 -74.83 70.69
N ILE A 203 74.79 -75.43 69.49
CA ILE A 203 74.04 -76.65 69.07
C ILE A 203 72.59 -76.76 69.52
#